data_AF-A0A0J7ZFJ1-F1
#
_entry.id   AF-A0A0J7ZFJ1-F1
#
_cell.length_a   1.000
_cell.length_b   1.000
_cell.length_c   1.000
_cell.angle_alpha   90.00
_cell.angle_beta   90.00
_cell.angle_gamma   90.00
#
_symmetry.space_group_name_H-M   'P 1'
#
loop_
_entity.id
_entity.type
_entity.pdbx_description
1 polymer ?
#
loop_
_entity_poly.entity_id
_entity_poly.type
_entity_poly.pdbx_seq_one_letter_code
_entity_poly.pdbx_strand_id
1 'polypeptide(L)'
;MAMSVGLEPKELKAALEGVMPWLTPTGLASEALEKLDRPLLAWMQEPELHMFDSAAHYAEYADEPGGLSRLERKIAKLPPRPEWEMERVWSPDEETDEAYDAAYEKACVTIGGRRLHPRDLDAYTAIAYELADLADQDEEFDPNDVESEDDLVRGDLDAALAWAAAGVCVLQQSLPYPFRDVLPYGPIDNRPAHRLVYAYANLLQLKHPRKAAAWFTAMVYFSPMDNMGARFLAPGGPSSSLPFGL
;
A
#
# COMPACT_ATOMS: atom_id res chain seq x y z
N MET A 1 16.21 8.91 -17.51
CA MET A 1 17.13 9.82 -16.80
C MET A 1 16.61 11.24 -16.95
N ALA A 2 15.90 11.76 -15.96
CA ALA A 2 15.39 13.14 -15.97
C ALA A 2 16.05 13.94 -14.84
N MET A 3 16.96 14.82 -15.25
CA MET A 3 17.32 16.13 -14.67
C MET A 3 16.91 16.38 -13.20
N SER A 4 17.83 16.15 -12.25
CA SER A 4 17.81 16.81 -10.94
C SER A 4 19.04 17.72 -10.82
N VAL A 5 19.00 18.88 -11.47
CA VAL A 5 20.02 19.92 -11.29
C VAL A 5 19.53 20.84 -10.15
N GLY A 6 20.23 20.82 -9.02
CA GLY A 6 20.34 22.00 -8.14
C GLY A 6 19.52 22.06 -6.85
N LEU A 7 18.85 21.00 -6.39
CA LEU A 7 18.25 21.01 -5.04
C LEU A 7 19.26 20.47 -4.02
N GLU A 8 19.38 21.18 -2.89
CA GLU A 8 20.14 20.67 -1.75
C GLU A 8 19.53 19.34 -1.27
N PRO A 9 20.31 18.36 -0.78
CA PRO A 9 19.80 17.03 -0.41
C PRO A 9 18.61 17.07 0.58
N LYS A 10 18.55 18.09 1.43
CA LYS A 10 17.45 18.32 2.38
C LYS A 10 16.17 18.77 1.68
N GLU A 11 16.28 19.60 0.65
CA GLU A 11 15.15 20.10 -0.14
C GLU A 11 14.60 18.99 -1.03
N LEU A 12 15.49 18.17 -1.63
CA LEU A 12 15.10 16.98 -2.37
C LEU A 12 14.35 15.98 -1.46
N LYS A 13 14.86 15.74 -0.25
CA LYS A 13 14.20 14.87 0.74
C LYS A 13 12.82 15.39 1.14
N ALA A 14 12.66 16.70 1.31
CA ALA A 14 11.37 17.30 1.62
C ALA A 14 10.40 17.23 0.44
N ALA A 15 10.88 17.41 -0.80
CA ALA A 15 10.07 17.32 -2.01
C ALA A 15 9.60 15.90 -2.36
N LEU A 16 10.25 14.89 -1.78
CA LEU A 16 9.92 13.46 -1.92
C LEU A 16 9.20 12.88 -0.70
N GLU A 17 9.08 13.64 0.41
CA GLU A 17 8.37 13.17 1.59
C GLU A 17 6.88 12.96 1.25
N GLY A 18 6.34 11.79 1.57
CA GLY A 18 4.95 11.44 1.31
C GLY A 18 4.62 11.08 -0.15
N VAL A 19 5.59 11.18 -1.06
CA VAL A 19 5.43 10.67 -2.43
C VAL A 19 5.46 9.15 -2.41
N MET A 20 4.51 8.50 -3.10
CA MET A 20 4.54 7.04 -3.25
C MET A 20 5.87 6.61 -3.90
N PRO A 21 6.66 5.73 -3.24
CA PRO A 21 7.86 5.19 -3.87
C PRO A 21 7.49 4.39 -5.12
N TRP A 22 8.37 4.37 -6.12
CA TRP A 22 8.12 3.71 -7.39
C TRP A 22 9.04 2.52 -7.59
N LEU A 23 8.49 1.36 -7.93
CA LEU A 23 9.28 0.15 -8.13
C LEU A 23 9.74 0.06 -9.59
N THR A 24 10.97 -0.39 -9.79
CA THR A 24 11.44 -0.83 -11.11
C THR A 24 10.97 -2.26 -11.31
N PRO A 25 10.14 -2.56 -12.33
CA PRO A 25 9.64 -3.92 -12.52
C PRO A 25 10.77 -4.85 -12.95
N THR A 26 11.00 -5.90 -12.16
CA THR A 26 11.96 -6.97 -12.44
C THR A 26 11.38 -8.32 -12.07
N GLY A 27 11.87 -9.41 -12.68
CA GLY A 27 11.46 -10.78 -12.36
C GLY A 27 9.95 -10.97 -12.49
N LEU A 28 9.32 -11.44 -11.40
CA LEU A 28 7.87 -11.68 -11.33
C LEU A 28 7.03 -10.44 -11.65
N ALA A 29 7.50 -9.25 -11.29
CA ALA A 29 6.81 -8.01 -11.63
C ALA A 29 6.80 -7.77 -13.15
N SER A 30 7.91 -8.03 -13.84
CA SER A 30 7.95 -7.93 -15.31
C SER A 30 7.01 -8.93 -15.96
N GLU A 31 6.98 -10.18 -15.46
CA GLU A 31 6.06 -11.20 -15.94
C GLU A 31 4.59 -10.79 -15.74
N ALA A 32 4.23 -10.30 -14.55
CA ALA A 32 2.88 -9.81 -14.28
C ALA A 32 2.45 -8.69 -15.23
N LEU A 33 3.34 -7.72 -15.48
CA LEU A 33 3.08 -6.61 -16.40
C LEU A 33 2.98 -7.07 -17.87
N GLU A 34 3.74 -8.08 -18.29
CA GLU A 34 3.63 -8.65 -19.65
C GLU A 34 2.30 -9.39 -19.86
N LYS A 35 1.71 -9.92 -18.79
CA LYS A 35 0.39 -10.59 -18.80
C LYS A 35 -0.78 -9.65 -18.61
N LEU A 36 -0.52 -8.39 -18.30
CA LEU A 36 -1.53 -7.37 -18.10
C LEU A 36 -2.10 -6.94 -19.46
N ASP A 37 -3.40 -7.14 -19.67
CA ASP A 37 -4.09 -6.75 -20.90
C ASP A 37 -4.17 -5.22 -21.06
N ARG A 38 -4.36 -4.53 -19.93
CA ARG A 38 -4.29 -3.08 -19.77
C ARG A 38 -4.10 -2.73 -18.28
N PRO A 39 -3.61 -1.53 -17.93
CA PRO A 39 -3.65 -1.05 -16.55
C PRO A 39 -5.07 -1.08 -15.98
N LEU A 40 -5.17 -1.10 -14.64
CA LEU A 40 -6.45 -0.77 -13.99
C LEU A 40 -6.83 0.65 -14.37
N LEU A 41 -8.13 0.93 -14.45
CA LEU A 41 -8.57 2.32 -14.55
C LEU A 41 -8.29 3.00 -13.20
N ALA A 42 -7.76 4.21 -13.25
CA ALA A 42 -7.69 5.11 -12.11
C ALA A 42 -8.17 6.48 -12.58
N TRP A 43 -9.06 7.10 -11.81
CA TRP A 43 -9.58 8.42 -12.17
C TRP A 43 -9.68 9.33 -10.96
N MET A 44 -9.37 10.58 -11.22
CA MET A 44 -9.60 11.67 -10.28
C MET A 44 -11.11 11.90 -10.17
N GLN A 45 -11.61 11.93 -8.94
CA GLN A 45 -12.99 12.32 -8.66
C GLN A 45 -13.22 13.80 -8.98
N GLU A 46 -14.47 14.23 -9.10
CA GLU A 46 -14.81 15.62 -9.43
C GLU A 46 -14.17 16.61 -8.43
N PRO A 47 -13.19 17.44 -8.83
CA PRO A 47 -12.41 18.26 -7.89
C PRO A 47 -13.22 19.35 -7.19
N GLU A 48 -14.43 19.65 -7.65
CA GLU A 48 -15.32 20.60 -6.96
C GLU A 48 -15.98 19.98 -5.72
N LEU A 49 -16.05 18.64 -5.66
CA LEU A 49 -16.73 17.88 -4.61
C LEU A 49 -15.77 16.98 -3.82
N HIS A 50 -14.67 16.55 -4.42
CA HIS A 50 -13.79 15.50 -3.90
C HIS A 50 -12.34 15.99 -3.75
N MET A 51 -12.19 17.01 -2.92
CA MET A 51 -10.88 17.50 -2.46
C MET A 51 -10.75 17.16 -0.98
N PHE A 52 -9.76 16.34 -0.67
CA PHE A 52 -9.42 16.01 0.69
C PHE A 52 -8.75 17.22 1.36
N ASP A 53 -9.44 17.84 2.32
CA ASP A 53 -8.89 18.90 3.16
C ASP A 53 -8.20 18.30 4.39
N SER A 54 -6.88 18.16 4.30
CA SER A 54 -6.06 17.67 5.42
C SER A 54 -6.17 18.54 6.67
N ALA A 55 -6.32 19.86 6.51
CA ALA A 55 -6.40 20.77 7.65
C ALA A 55 -7.73 20.59 8.39
N ALA A 56 -8.83 20.50 7.65
CA ALA A 56 -10.14 20.21 8.22
C ALA A 56 -10.17 18.84 8.92
N HIS A 57 -9.68 17.79 8.26
CA HIS A 57 -9.62 16.46 8.84
C HIS A 57 -8.84 16.43 10.16
N TYR A 58 -7.61 16.96 10.19
CA TYR A 58 -6.78 16.91 11.41
C TYR A 58 -7.20 17.91 12.49
N ALA A 59 -8.01 18.92 12.17
CA ALA A 59 -8.57 19.82 13.18
C ALA A 59 -9.53 19.09 14.13
N GLU A 60 -10.22 18.05 13.66
CA GLU A 60 -11.12 17.23 14.49
C GLU A 60 -10.38 16.46 15.59
N TYR A 61 -9.08 16.21 15.40
CA TYR A 61 -8.22 15.46 16.33
C TYR A 61 -7.34 16.38 17.20
N ALA A 62 -7.51 17.71 17.12
CA ALA A 62 -6.67 18.67 17.82
C ALA A 62 -6.74 18.54 19.35
N ASP A 63 -7.90 18.13 19.87
CA ASP A 63 -8.18 17.99 21.30
C ASP A 63 -8.01 16.54 21.82
N GLU A 64 -7.61 15.59 20.96
CA GLU A 64 -7.42 14.21 21.39
C GLU A 64 -6.22 14.05 22.35
N PRO A 65 -6.34 13.22 23.40
CA PRO A 65 -5.22 12.91 24.28
C PRO A 65 -4.02 12.35 23.48
N GLY A 66 -2.88 13.05 23.55
CA GLY A 66 -1.67 12.73 22.78
C GLY A 66 -1.44 13.62 21.57
N GLY A 67 -2.50 14.26 21.07
CA GLY A 67 -2.48 15.21 19.96
C GLY A 67 -1.91 14.63 18.65
N LEU A 68 -1.76 15.49 17.65
CA LEU A 68 -1.20 15.10 16.37
C LEU A 68 0.29 14.77 16.47
N SER A 69 0.69 13.63 15.90
CA SER A 69 2.09 13.24 15.74
C SER A 69 2.88 14.24 14.88
N ARG A 70 4.20 14.06 14.78
CA ARG A 70 5.03 14.95 13.93
C ARG A 70 4.66 14.79 12.46
N LEU A 71 4.34 13.57 12.03
CA LEU A 71 3.94 13.24 10.67
C LEU A 71 2.58 13.86 10.33
N GLU A 72 1.57 13.64 11.17
CA GLU A 72 0.22 14.18 10.96
C GLU A 72 0.22 15.70 10.93
N ARG A 73 1.00 16.37 11.80
CA ARG A 73 1.19 17.83 11.75
C ARG A 73 1.78 18.36 10.45
N LYS A 74 2.54 17.54 9.70
CA LYS A 74 3.02 17.93 8.37
C LYS A 74 1.90 17.78 7.34
N ILE A 75 1.17 16.67 7.39
CA ILE A 75 0.08 16.38 6.44
C ILE A 75 -1.05 17.41 6.60
N ALA A 76 -1.38 17.80 7.84
CA ALA A 76 -2.36 18.86 8.15
C ALA A 76 -2.04 20.23 7.52
N LYS A 77 -0.79 20.47 7.06
CA LYS A 77 -0.38 21.71 6.41
C LYS A 77 -0.39 21.64 4.89
N LEU A 78 -0.68 20.48 4.32
CA LEU A 78 -0.79 20.32 2.87
C LEU A 78 -2.02 21.08 2.37
N PRO A 79 -1.97 21.64 1.15
CA PRO A 79 -3.18 22.13 0.51
C PRO A 79 -4.19 20.99 0.32
N PRO A 80 -5.47 21.29 0.05
CA PRO A 80 -6.43 20.28 -0.38
C PRO A 80 -5.91 19.49 -1.57
N ARG A 81 -6.12 18.18 -1.57
CA ARG A 81 -5.62 17.26 -2.59
C ARG A 81 -6.76 16.49 -3.23
N PRO A 82 -6.71 16.19 -4.53
CA PRO A 82 -7.77 15.45 -5.19
C PRO A 82 -7.83 14.01 -4.68
N GLU A 83 -9.03 13.47 -4.63
CA GLU A 83 -9.27 12.06 -4.36
C GLU A 83 -9.32 11.25 -5.66
N TRP A 84 -8.72 10.06 -5.63
CA TRP A 84 -8.67 9.13 -6.75
C TRP A 84 -9.42 7.85 -6.43
N GLU A 85 -10.08 7.29 -7.43
CA GLU A 85 -10.71 5.97 -7.39
C GLU A 85 -10.06 5.02 -8.37
N MET A 86 -10.02 3.75 -7.99
CA MET A 86 -9.47 2.65 -8.77
C MET A 86 -10.58 1.74 -9.29
N GLU A 87 -10.33 1.15 -10.45
CA GLU A 87 -11.12 0.05 -10.97
C GLU A 87 -11.19 -1.09 -9.96
N ARG A 88 -12.39 -1.64 -9.84
CA ARG A 88 -12.76 -2.72 -8.95
C ARG A 88 -12.64 -4.06 -9.68
N VAL A 89 -11.58 -4.81 -9.39
CA VAL A 89 -11.36 -6.18 -9.87
C VAL A 89 -10.99 -7.06 -8.68
N TRP A 90 -11.79 -8.09 -8.42
CA TRP A 90 -11.76 -8.87 -7.18
C TRP A 90 -12.03 -10.33 -7.49
N SER A 91 -11.48 -11.20 -6.67
CA SER A 91 -11.81 -12.63 -6.67
C SER A 91 -13.31 -12.82 -6.45
N PRO A 92 -13.97 -13.70 -7.23
CA PRO A 92 -15.36 -14.08 -7.00
C PRO A 92 -15.65 -14.54 -5.57
N ASP A 93 -16.85 -14.24 -5.08
CA ASP A 93 -17.35 -14.66 -3.77
C ASP A 93 -18.85 -15.02 -3.83
N GLU A 94 -19.48 -15.25 -2.68
CA GLU A 94 -20.90 -15.63 -2.62
C GLU A 94 -21.86 -14.52 -3.10
N GLU A 95 -21.39 -13.28 -3.23
CA GLU A 95 -22.17 -12.11 -3.66
C GLU A 95 -22.00 -11.81 -5.16
N THR A 96 -21.04 -12.44 -5.85
CA THR A 96 -20.84 -12.26 -7.29
C THR A 96 -21.82 -13.08 -8.13
N ASP A 97 -22.16 -12.59 -9.33
CA ASP A 97 -23.03 -13.31 -10.26
C ASP A 97 -22.22 -14.22 -11.20
N GLU A 98 -22.88 -15.23 -11.79
CA GLU A 98 -22.24 -16.19 -12.69
C GLU A 98 -21.55 -15.54 -13.90
N ALA A 99 -22.03 -14.36 -14.33
CA ALA A 99 -21.45 -13.66 -15.47
C ALA A 99 -20.12 -13.01 -15.10
N TYR A 100 -20.02 -12.43 -13.90
CA TYR A 100 -18.78 -11.91 -13.35
C TYR A 100 -17.76 -13.04 -13.13
N ASP A 101 -18.17 -14.14 -12.51
CA ASP A 101 -17.30 -15.30 -12.25
C ASP A 101 -16.69 -15.84 -13.54
N ALA A 102 -17.52 -16.03 -14.58
CA ALA A 102 -17.07 -16.49 -15.88
C ALA A 102 -16.14 -15.49 -16.57
N ALA A 103 -16.37 -14.18 -16.41
CA ALA A 103 -15.51 -13.14 -16.95
C ALA A 103 -14.15 -13.11 -16.23
N TYR A 104 -14.15 -13.22 -14.90
CA TYR A 104 -12.95 -13.28 -14.07
C TYR A 104 -12.10 -14.50 -14.44
N GLU A 105 -12.71 -15.69 -14.46
CA GLU A 105 -12.05 -16.96 -14.81
C GLU A 105 -11.45 -16.95 -16.22
N LYS A 106 -12.13 -16.30 -17.18
CA LYS A 106 -11.63 -16.13 -18.55
C LYS A 106 -10.43 -15.19 -18.62
N ALA A 107 -10.36 -14.20 -17.74
CA ALA A 107 -9.25 -13.24 -17.67
C ALA A 107 -8.07 -13.77 -16.84
N CYS A 108 -8.24 -14.85 -16.09
CA CYS A 108 -7.16 -15.50 -15.35
C CYS A 108 -6.06 -16.03 -16.26
N VAL A 109 -4.81 -15.77 -15.88
CA VAL A 109 -3.60 -16.25 -16.56
C VAL A 109 -2.62 -16.82 -15.53
N THR A 110 -1.58 -17.51 -16.01
CA THR A 110 -0.50 -17.99 -15.15
C THR A 110 0.60 -16.94 -15.04
N ILE A 111 0.94 -16.57 -13.80
CA ILE A 111 2.05 -15.70 -13.43
C ILE A 111 2.82 -16.40 -12.31
N GLY A 112 4.15 -16.58 -12.44
CA GLY A 112 4.96 -17.20 -11.39
C GLY A 112 4.47 -18.60 -10.96
N GLY A 113 3.86 -19.35 -11.89
CA GLY A 113 3.29 -20.67 -11.62
C GLY A 113 1.92 -20.70 -10.93
N ARG A 114 1.34 -19.54 -10.59
CA ARG A 114 0.00 -19.42 -9.99
C ARG A 114 -0.99 -18.84 -11.00
N ARG A 115 -2.26 -19.25 -10.90
CA ARG A 115 -3.33 -18.74 -11.75
C ARG A 115 -4.13 -17.67 -11.02
N LEU A 116 -4.20 -16.47 -11.60
CA LEU A 116 -4.97 -15.34 -11.07
C LEU A 116 -5.37 -14.37 -12.19
N HIS A 117 -6.31 -13.46 -11.91
CA HIS A 117 -6.55 -12.32 -12.77
C HIS A 117 -5.45 -11.26 -12.54
N PRO A 118 -4.70 -10.81 -13.58
CA PRO A 118 -3.58 -9.87 -13.41
C PRO A 118 -3.93 -8.49 -12.81
N ARG A 119 -5.22 -8.14 -12.76
CA ARG A 119 -5.71 -6.85 -12.23
C ARG A 119 -6.30 -6.98 -10.83
N ASP A 120 -6.44 -8.20 -10.31
CA ASP A 120 -6.90 -8.44 -8.95
C ASP A 120 -5.75 -8.22 -7.96
N LEU A 121 -5.73 -7.04 -7.32
CA LEU A 121 -4.67 -6.66 -6.38
C LEU A 121 -4.74 -7.46 -5.06
N ASP A 122 -5.93 -7.91 -4.65
CA ASP A 122 -6.08 -8.71 -3.44
C ASP A 122 -5.54 -10.14 -3.66
N ALA A 123 -5.61 -10.68 -4.88
CA ALA A 123 -4.97 -11.97 -5.20
C ALA A 123 -3.43 -11.93 -5.00
N TYR A 124 -2.75 -10.85 -5.41
CA TYR A 124 -1.31 -10.67 -5.13
C TYR A 124 -1.03 -10.60 -3.62
N THR A 125 -1.90 -9.91 -2.88
CA THR A 125 -1.78 -9.77 -1.43
C THR A 125 -1.95 -11.11 -0.71
N ALA A 126 -2.99 -11.86 -1.07
CA ALA A 126 -3.27 -13.17 -0.50
C ALA A 126 -2.11 -14.15 -0.76
N ILE A 127 -1.61 -14.21 -2.01
CA ILE A 127 -0.48 -15.07 -2.36
C ILE A 127 0.79 -14.65 -1.60
N ALA A 128 1.04 -13.35 -1.46
CA ALA A 128 2.22 -12.86 -0.73
C ALA A 128 2.19 -13.30 0.74
N TYR A 129 1.06 -13.12 1.44
CA TYR A 129 0.95 -13.55 2.83
C TYR A 129 0.94 -15.08 2.99
N GLU A 130 0.29 -15.82 2.08
CA GLU A 130 0.35 -17.28 2.06
C GLU A 130 1.80 -17.78 1.95
N LEU A 131 2.60 -17.16 1.07
CA LEU A 131 4.01 -17.54 0.89
C LEU A 131 4.87 -17.12 2.07
N ALA A 132 4.56 -16.02 2.75
CA ALA A 132 5.30 -15.57 3.92
C ALA A 132 5.02 -16.46 5.15
N ASP A 133 3.79 -16.98 5.27
CA ASP A 133 3.30 -17.78 6.39
C ASP A 133 3.69 -17.12 7.73
N LEU A 134 3.14 -15.92 7.95
CA LEU A 134 3.48 -15.10 9.11
C LEU A 134 2.90 -15.72 10.38
N ALA A 135 3.74 -15.87 11.41
CA ALA A 135 3.36 -16.51 12.65
C ALA A 135 2.26 -15.75 13.41
N ASP A 136 2.18 -14.42 13.27
CA ASP A 136 1.20 -13.56 13.95
C ASP A 136 -0.24 -13.69 13.42
N GLN A 137 -0.43 -14.45 12.35
CA GLN A 137 -1.75 -14.80 11.80
C GLN A 137 -2.28 -16.13 12.32
N ASP A 138 -1.50 -16.85 13.12
CA ASP A 138 -1.87 -18.12 13.74
C ASP A 138 -2.67 -17.89 15.03
N GLU A 139 -3.76 -18.65 15.22
CA GLU A 139 -4.57 -18.59 16.45
C GLU A 139 -3.76 -19.03 17.69
N GLU A 140 -2.70 -19.82 17.49
CA GLU A 140 -1.79 -20.29 18.53
C GLU A 140 -0.55 -19.38 18.73
N PHE A 141 -0.49 -18.21 18.07
CA PHE A 141 0.62 -17.28 18.21
C PHE A 141 0.75 -16.76 19.65
N ASP A 142 1.82 -17.14 20.35
CA ASP A 142 2.25 -16.48 21.58
C ASP A 142 3.35 -15.44 21.24
N PRO A 143 3.10 -14.14 21.45
CA PRO A 143 4.13 -13.11 21.23
C PRO A 143 5.39 -13.30 22.08
N ASN A 144 5.31 -14.06 23.17
CA ASN A 144 6.46 -14.37 24.02
C ASN A 144 7.36 -15.48 23.44
N ASP A 145 6.88 -16.23 22.44
CA ASP A 145 7.64 -17.29 21.76
C ASP A 145 8.50 -16.74 20.60
N VAL A 146 8.42 -15.44 20.32
CA VAL A 146 9.24 -14.77 19.31
C VAL A 146 10.58 -14.37 19.93
N GLU A 147 11.63 -15.16 19.65
CA GLU A 147 12.99 -14.85 20.11
C GLU A 147 13.72 -13.89 19.14
N SER A 148 13.30 -13.85 17.87
CA SER A 148 13.89 -13.05 16.80
C SER A 148 12.91 -12.75 15.65
N GLU A 149 13.26 -11.80 14.78
CA GLU A 149 12.45 -11.48 13.58
C GLU A 149 12.30 -12.68 12.62
N ASP A 150 13.25 -13.63 12.64
CA ASP A 150 13.20 -14.85 11.83
C ASP A 150 12.10 -15.81 12.30
N ASP A 151 11.67 -15.73 13.57
CA ASP A 151 10.59 -16.57 14.12
C ASP A 151 9.20 -16.10 13.68
N LEU A 152 9.11 -14.88 13.11
CA LEU A 152 7.86 -14.32 12.59
C LEU A 152 7.51 -14.84 11.19
N VAL A 153 8.47 -15.43 10.46
CA VAL A 153 8.28 -15.92 9.10
C VAL A 153 8.54 -17.41 9.05
N ARG A 154 7.50 -18.21 8.77
CA ARG A 154 7.64 -19.66 8.61
C ARG A 154 7.81 -20.07 7.14
N GLY A 155 7.46 -19.18 6.21
CA GLY A 155 7.49 -19.41 4.77
C GLY A 155 8.69 -18.78 4.04
N ASP A 156 8.52 -18.53 2.74
CA ASP A 156 9.52 -17.92 1.86
C ASP A 156 9.26 -16.41 1.71
N LEU A 157 9.93 -15.62 2.56
CA LEU A 157 9.83 -14.16 2.55
C LEU A 157 10.25 -13.52 1.23
N ASP A 158 11.25 -14.09 0.54
CA ASP A 158 11.73 -13.51 -0.72
C ASP A 158 10.73 -13.73 -1.85
N ALA A 159 10.09 -14.91 -1.90
CA ALA A 159 8.98 -15.17 -2.80
C ALA A 159 7.77 -14.29 -2.47
N ALA A 160 7.40 -14.16 -1.20
CA ALA A 160 6.32 -13.30 -0.73
C ALA A 160 6.54 -11.83 -1.14
N LEU A 161 7.74 -11.30 -0.91
CA LEU A 161 8.13 -9.96 -1.33
C LEU A 161 8.06 -9.77 -2.84
N ALA A 162 8.45 -10.77 -3.63
CA ALA A 162 8.36 -10.71 -5.08
C ALA A 162 6.90 -10.60 -5.55
N TRP A 163 5.98 -11.34 -4.93
CA TRP A 163 4.54 -11.28 -5.23
C TRP A 163 3.92 -9.93 -4.85
N ALA A 164 4.19 -9.44 -3.64
CA ALA A 164 3.71 -8.12 -3.21
C ALA A 164 4.28 -7.00 -4.10
N ALA A 165 5.58 -7.07 -4.47
CA ALA A 165 6.20 -6.12 -5.39
C ALA A 165 5.59 -6.18 -6.80
N ALA A 166 5.23 -7.37 -7.29
CA ALA A 166 4.56 -7.53 -8.57
C ALA A 166 3.19 -6.85 -8.58
N GLY A 167 2.38 -7.07 -7.54
CA GLY A 167 1.10 -6.37 -7.40
C GLY A 167 1.26 -4.86 -7.31
N VAL A 168 2.24 -4.36 -6.54
CA VAL A 168 2.52 -2.91 -6.47
C VAL A 168 2.90 -2.36 -7.85
N CYS A 169 3.69 -3.08 -8.65
CA CYS A 169 4.02 -2.68 -10.03
C CYS A 169 2.78 -2.61 -10.93
N VAL A 170 1.82 -3.53 -10.76
CA VAL A 170 0.53 -3.52 -11.47
C VAL A 170 -0.28 -2.29 -11.09
N LEU A 171 -0.46 -2.02 -9.78
CA LEU A 171 -1.13 -0.82 -9.28
C LEU A 171 -0.50 0.45 -9.87
N GLN A 172 0.83 0.53 -9.87
CA GLN A 172 1.59 1.67 -10.36
C GLN A 172 1.40 1.96 -11.85
N GLN A 173 1.02 0.98 -12.69
CA GLN A 173 0.69 1.27 -14.10
C GLN A 173 -0.54 2.17 -14.26
N SER A 174 -1.35 2.28 -13.22
CA SER A 174 -2.65 2.95 -13.26
C SER A 174 -2.57 4.37 -12.70
N LEU A 175 -1.59 4.65 -11.83
CA LEU A 175 -1.44 5.93 -11.14
C LEU A 175 -0.49 6.89 -11.88
N PRO A 176 -0.71 8.21 -11.82
CA PRO A 176 0.23 9.17 -12.39
C PRO A 176 1.57 9.15 -11.63
N TYR A 177 2.67 9.26 -12.37
CA TYR A 177 4.01 9.39 -11.77
C TYR A 177 4.44 10.87 -11.68
N PRO A 178 4.87 11.36 -10.50
CA PRO A 178 4.75 10.73 -9.19
C PRO A 178 3.34 10.88 -8.59
N PHE A 179 2.91 9.91 -7.79
CA PHE A 179 1.62 9.99 -7.08
C PHE A 179 1.77 10.72 -5.74
N ARG A 180 1.00 11.79 -5.55
CA ARG A 180 1.02 12.68 -4.35
C ARG A 180 -0.37 12.94 -3.76
N ASP A 181 -1.39 12.45 -4.44
CA ASP A 181 -2.78 12.75 -4.16
C ASP A 181 -3.35 11.77 -3.12
N VAL A 182 -4.67 11.78 -2.93
CA VAL A 182 -5.33 10.93 -1.95
C VAL A 182 -6.01 9.77 -2.68
N LEU A 183 -5.83 8.58 -2.13
CA LEU A 183 -6.50 7.35 -2.53
C LEU A 183 -7.30 6.88 -1.30
N PRO A 184 -8.51 7.38 -1.04
CA PRO A 184 -9.29 7.04 0.15
C PRO A 184 -9.55 5.54 0.28
N TYR A 185 -9.35 4.94 1.46
CA TYR A 185 -9.57 3.52 1.71
C TYR A 185 -11.04 3.09 1.53
N GLY A 186 -11.95 3.68 2.30
CA GLY A 186 -13.34 3.23 2.43
C GLY A 186 -14.35 3.85 1.45
N PRO A 187 -14.51 5.19 1.38
CA PRO A 187 -15.64 5.84 0.71
C PRO A 187 -15.84 5.45 -0.77
N ILE A 188 -14.74 5.16 -1.45
CA ILE A 188 -14.70 4.78 -2.87
C ILE A 188 -13.98 3.46 -3.11
N ASP A 189 -13.71 2.73 -2.03
CA ASP A 189 -13.26 1.34 -2.03
C ASP A 189 -11.93 1.07 -2.76
N ASN A 190 -10.90 1.83 -2.40
CA ASN A 190 -9.55 1.53 -2.87
C ASN A 190 -8.86 0.43 -2.01
N ARG A 191 -9.61 -0.30 -1.18
CA ARG A 191 -9.07 -1.24 -0.17
C ARG A 191 -8.04 -2.22 -0.74
N PRO A 192 -8.23 -2.83 -1.93
CA PRO A 192 -7.21 -3.72 -2.50
C PRO A 192 -5.86 -3.04 -2.75
N ALA A 193 -5.85 -1.79 -3.18
CA ALA A 193 -4.61 -1.03 -3.38
C ALA A 193 -3.89 -0.77 -2.05
N HIS A 194 -4.62 -0.44 -0.98
CA HIS A 194 -4.04 -0.23 0.35
C HIS A 194 -3.51 -1.52 0.95
N ARG A 195 -4.30 -2.60 0.91
CA ARG A 195 -3.89 -3.92 1.41
C ARG A 195 -2.61 -4.39 0.74
N LEU A 196 -2.51 -4.23 -0.57
CA LEU A 196 -1.33 -4.58 -1.34
C LEU A 196 -0.09 -3.74 -0.98
N VAL A 197 -0.23 -2.41 -0.90
CA VAL A 197 0.89 -1.53 -0.52
C VAL A 197 1.31 -1.78 0.93
N TYR A 198 0.35 -2.02 1.83
CA TYR A 198 0.61 -2.38 3.21
C TYR A 198 1.35 -3.72 3.29
N ALA A 199 0.88 -4.75 2.59
CA ALA A 199 1.52 -6.06 2.57
C ALA A 199 2.97 -5.97 2.07
N TYR A 200 3.20 -5.23 0.99
CA TYR A 200 4.56 -4.98 0.51
C TYR A 200 5.43 -4.29 1.57
N ALA A 201 4.94 -3.21 2.20
CA ALA A 201 5.68 -2.49 3.23
C ALA A 201 5.96 -3.35 4.47
N ASN A 202 4.94 -4.10 4.92
CA ASN A 202 5.00 -4.97 6.09
C ASN A 202 5.99 -6.11 5.90
N LEU A 203 5.98 -6.79 4.75
CA LEU A 203 6.97 -7.82 4.44
C LEU A 203 8.37 -7.19 4.24
N LEU A 204 8.44 -6.01 3.62
CA LEU A 204 9.73 -5.34 3.35
C LEU A 204 10.41 -4.92 4.65
N GLN A 205 9.65 -4.59 5.69
CA GLN A 205 10.23 -4.12 6.94
C GLN A 205 11.07 -5.18 7.64
N LEU A 206 10.70 -6.46 7.51
CA LEU A 206 11.40 -7.60 8.09
C LEU A 206 12.83 -7.76 7.54
N LYS A 207 13.07 -7.32 6.29
CA LYS A 207 14.41 -7.37 5.66
C LYS A 207 15.10 -6.01 5.60
N HIS A 208 14.31 -4.97 5.39
CA HIS A 208 14.76 -3.63 5.04
C HIS A 208 13.89 -2.54 5.70
N PRO A 209 13.90 -2.41 7.04
CA PRO A 209 12.99 -1.54 7.79
C PRO A 209 13.09 -0.07 7.36
N ARG A 210 14.30 0.40 7.04
CA ARG A 210 14.52 1.77 6.53
C ARG A 210 13.87 2.02 5.16
N LYS A 211 13.75 1.00 4.31
CA LYS A 211 13.08 1.12 3.01
C LYS A 211 11.57 1.06 3.19
N ALA A 212 11.07 0.18 4.05
CA ALA A 212 9.64 0.07 4.39
C ALA A 212 9.07 1.37 4.99
N ALA A 213 9.84 2.07 5.81
CA ALA A 213 9.47 3.36 6.39
C ALA A 213 8.98 4.40 5.36
N ALA A 214 9.56 4.42 4.15
CA ALA A 214 9.12 5.33 3.09
C ALA A 214 7.73 4.96 2.55
N TRP A 215 7.40 3.67 2.49
CA TRP A 215 6.09 3.17 2.07
C TRP A 215 5.02 3.47 3.11
N PHE A 216 5.28 3.18 4.39
CA PHE A 216 4.36 3.54 5.47
C PHE A 216 4.12 5.04 5.51
N THR A 217 5.17 5.85 5.36
CA THR A 217 5.02 7.31 5.26
C THR A 217 4.10 7.69 4.10
N ALA A 218 4.31 7.15 2.89
CA ALA A 218 3.46 7.43 1.74
C ALA A 218 2.00 7.03 1.98
N MET A 219 1.75 5.88 2.62
CA MET A 219 0.40 5.42 2.97
C MET A 219 -0.34 6.42 3.87
N VAL A 220 0.32 7.04 4.85
CA VAL A 220 -0.32 8.08 5.67
C VAL A 220 -0.65 9.32 4.83
N TYR A 221 0.16 9.64 3.81
CA TYR A 221 -0.12 10.76 2.92
C TYR A 221 -1.30 10.46 1.99
N PHE A 222 -1.32 9.31 1.31
CA PHE A 222 -2.39 9.00 0.36
C PHE A 222 -3.64 8.42 1.02
N SER A 223 -3.59 7.97 2.28
CA SER A 223 -4.74 7.51 3.07
C SER A 223 -4.79 8.11 4.48
N PRO A 224 -4.93 9.42 4.62
CA PRO A 224 -4.88 10.08 5.93
C PRO A 224 -5.97 9.59 6.89
N MET A 225 -7.17 9.27 6.37
CA MET A 225 -8.32 8.83 7.18
C MET A 225 -8.18 7.41 7.74
N ASP A 226 -7.70 6.48 6.90
CA ASP A 226 -7.57 5.07 7.24
C ASP A 226 -6.39 4.48 6.46
N ASN A 227 -5.21 4.51 7.07
CA ASN A 227 -3.96 4.01 6.52
C ASN A 227 -3.62 2.61 7.03
N MET A 228 -4.62 1.83 7.50
CA MET A 228 -4.42 0.47 8.02
C MET A 228 -3.38 0.40 9.15
N GLY A 229 -3.23 1.47 9.94
CA GLY A 229 -2.24 1.56 11.01
C GLY A 229 -0.83 1.91 10.56
N ALA A 230 -0.57 2.17 9.28
CA ALA A 230 0.75 2.57 8.78
C ALA A 230 1.35 3.77 9.52
N ARG A 231 0.50 4.66 10.08
CA ARG A 231 0.95 5.77 10.93
C ARG A 231 1.77 5.33 12.14
N PHE A 232 1.56 4.14 12.69
CA PHE A 232 2.32 3.63 13.83
C PHE A 232 3.71 3.08 13.44
N LEU A 233 3.89 2.75 12.15
CA LEU A 233 5.14 2.22 11.59
C LEU A 233 5.94 3.31 10.84
N ALA A 234 5.29 4.42 10.50
CA ALA A 234 5.90 5.53 9.79
C ALA A 234 6.76 6.41 10.73
N PRO A 235 7.97 6.84 10.31
CA PRO A 235 8.79 7.74 11.10
C PRO A 235 8.08 9.05 11.45
N GLY A 236 8.03 9.37 12.74
CA GLY A 236 7.40 10.57 13.26
C GLY A 236 5.88 10.48 13.39
N GLY A 237 5.29 9.31 13.13
CA GLY A 237 3.93 8.98 13.55
C GLY A 237 3.80 8.81 15.07
N PRO A 238 2.59 8.51 15.58
CA PRO A 238 2.37 8.27 17.00
C PRO A 238 3.15 7.04 17.48
N SER A 239 3.69 7.10 18.69
CA SER A 239 4.32 5.94 19.33
C SER A 239 3.25 4.86 19.54
N SER A 240 3.44 3.68 18.96
CA SER A 240 2.62 2.53 19.35
C SER A 240 2.96 2.16 20.79
N SER A 241 1.94 1.97 21.63
CA SER A 241 2.09 1.25 22.90
C SER A 241 1.93 -0.27 22.70
N LEU A 242 2.00 -0.74 21.46
CA LEU A 242 1.97 -2.16 21.14
C LEU A 242 3.39 -2.72 21.21
N PRO A 243 3.56 -3.96 21.67
CA PRO A 243 4.85 -4.57 22.01
C PRO A 243 5.84 -4.70 20.84
N PHE A 244 5.42 -4.38 19.61
CA PHE A 244 6.26 -4.44 18.41
C PHE A 244 6.31 -3.11 17.64
N GLY A 245 6.40 -2.00 18.36
CA GLY A 245 7.05 -0.81 17.81
C GLY A 245 8.55 -1.09 17.67
N LEU A 246 8.97 -1.59 16.51
CA LEU A 246 10.40 -1.66 16.13
C LEU A 246 10.98 -0.24 15.93
#